data_AF-A0A257RRJ9-F1
#
_entry.id   AF-A0A257RRJ9-F1
#
_cell.length_a   1.000
_cell.length_b   1.000
_cell.length_c   1.000
_cell.angle_alpha   90.00
_cell.angle_beta   90.00
_cell.angle_gamma   90.00
#
_symmetry.space_group_name_H-M   'P 1'
#
loop_
_entity.id
_entity.type
_entity.pdbx_description
1 polymer ?
#
loop_
_entity_poly.entity_id
_entity_poly.type
_entity_poly.pdbx_seq_one_letter_code
_entity_poly.pdbx_strand_id
1 'polypeptide(L)'
;MYSTCLFCNTDLGHNEVIAHFPVGRRLAFDEAKGRLWVVCRKCERWNLSPLEERWEAIEECERAFRATRLRASTDNIGLARLPDGVQLVRVGKPLRP
;
A
#
# COMPACT_ATOMS: atom_id res chain seq x y z
N MET A 1 8.26 13.13 3.92
CA MET A 1 8.09 11.67 3.72
C MET A 1 9.45 11.00 3.47
N TYR A 2 9.73 9.81 4.02
CA TYR A 2 10.97 9.07 3.75
C TYR A 2 10.86 8.33 2.41
N SER A 3 11.81 8.52 1.49
CA SER A 3 11.86 7.84 0.18
C SER A 3 12.78 6.62 0.15
N THR A 4 13.56 6.39 1.21
CA THR A 4 14.44 5.22 1.36
C THR A 4 13.95 4.31 2.48
N CYS A 5 14.28 3.02 2.37
CA CYS A 5 13.94 2.04 3.38
C CYS A 5 14.72 2.28 4.68
N LEU A 6 14.03 2.35 5.82
CA LEU A 6 14.59 2.52 7.16
C LEU A 6 15.52 1.37 7.61
N PHE A 7 15.50 0.23 6.89
CA PHE A 7 16.28 -0.97 7.24
C PHE A 7 17.49 -1.21 6.35
N CYS A 8 17.39 -0.92 5.05
CA CYS A 8 18.44 -1.23 4.06
C CYS A 8 18.84 -0.04 3.19
N ASN A 9 18.31 1.15 3.49
CA ASN A 9 18.55 2.41 2.82
C ASN A 9 18.31 2.42 1.29
N THR A 10 17.63 1.40 0.77
CA THR A 10 17.31 1.31 -0.66
C THR A 10 16.13 2.19 -1.01
N ASP A 11 16.17 2.80 -2.19
CA ASP A 11 15.07 3.57 -2.76
C ASP A 11 13.77 2.74 -2.79
N LEU A 12 12.70 3.30 -2.23
CA LEU A 12 11.38 2.68 -2.17
C LEU A 12 10.61 2.80 -3.49
N GLY A 13 11.05 3.70 -4.37
CA GLY A 13 10.41 4.08 -5.62
C GLY A 13 9.32 5.11 -5.43
N HIS A 14 8.70 5.48 -6.54
CA HIS A 14 7.64 6.49 -6.62
C HIS A 14 6.39 5.91 -7.30
N ASN A 15 5.22 6.41 -6.94
CA ASN A 15 3.97 6.10 -7.64
C ASN A 15 3.11 7.34 -7.83
N GLU A 16 2.33 7.35 -8.90
CA GLU A 16 1.42 8.45 -9.26
C GLU A 16 -0.05 8.10 -8.98
N VAL A 17 -0.33 6.85 -8.57
CA VAL A 17 -1.69 6.34 -8.41
C VAL A 17 -2.29 6.74 -7.06
N ILE A 18 -1.47 6.80 -6.01
CA ILE A 18 -1.86 7.24 -4.68
C ILE A 18 -1.28 8.64 -4.48
N ALA A 19 -2.01 9.66 -4.91
CA ALA A 19 -1.55 11.04 -4.98
C ALA A 19 -1.14 11.58 -3.60
N HIS A 20 -1.87 11.19 -2.56
CA HIS A 20 -1.58 11.58 -1.18
C HIS A 20 -0.45 10.77 -0.55
N PHE A 21 0.07 9.75 -1.25
CA PHE A 21 1.21 8.98 -0.79
C PHE A 21 2.09 8.48 -1.96
N PRO A 22 2.87 9.39 -2.57
CA PRO A 22 3.55 9.10 -3.83
C PRO A 22 4.85 8.30 -3.66
N VAL A 23 5.12 7.73 -2.48
CA VAL A 23 6.32 6.91 -2.23
C VAL A 23 5.97 5.43 -2.20
N GLY A 24 6.80 4.63 -2.85
CA GLY A 24 6.69 3.18 -2.84
C GLY A 24 6.02 2.60 -4.08
N ARG A 25 6.45 1.40 -4.47
CA ARG A 25 5.78 0.59 -5.52
C ARG A 25 4.97 -0.60 -4.97
N ARG A 26 5.08 -0.87 -3.66
CA ARG A 26 4.30 -1.87 -2.93
C ARG A 26 3.82 -1.25 -1.64
N LEU A 27 2.52 -1.01 -1.55
CA LEU A 27 1.88 -0.41 -0.39
C LEU A 27 1.10 -1.49 0.36
N ALA A 28 1.18 -1.46 1.68
CA ALA A 28 0.31 -2.24 2.54
C ALA A 28 -0.55 -1.29 3.36
N PHE A 29 -1.82 -1.61 3.55
CA PHE A 29 -2.72 -0.76 4.31
C PHE A 29 -3.75 -1.57 5.10
N ASP A 30 -4.15 -1.03 6.25
CA ASP A 30 -5.21 -1.53 7.12
C ASP A 30 -6.17 -0.36 7.35
N GLU A 31 -7.25 -0.35 6.58
CA GLU A 31 -8.25 0.73 6.59
C GLU A 31 -8.93 0.82 7.96
N ALA A 32 -9.32 -0.31 8.55
CA ALA A 32 -9.99 -0.37 9.85
C ALA A 32 -9.13 0.18 11.00
N LYS A 33 -7.79 0.12 10.89
CA LYS A 33 -6.87 0.60 11.92
C LYS A 33 -6.06 1.84 11.51
N GLY A 34 -6.36 2.46 10.37
CA GLY A 34 -5.71 3.69 9.91
C GLY A 34 -4.20 3.55 9.71
N ARG A 35 -3.74 2.39 9.21
CA ARG A 35 -2.29 2.14 9.00
C ARG A 35 -1.95 2.00 7.53
N LEU A 36 -0.82 2.59 7.16
CA LEU A 36 -0.25 2.53 5.82
C LEU A 36 1.26 2.30 5.95
N TRP A 37 1.78 1.46 5.08
CA TRP A 37 3.20 1.13 5.00
C TRP A 37 3.67 1.05 3.56
N VAL A 38 4.94 1.37 3.35
CA VAL A 38 5.68 0.95 2.15
C VAL A 38 6.42 -0.34 2.44
N VAL A 39 6.18 -1.38 1.65
CA VAL A 39 6.94 -2.62 1.73
C VAL A 39 8.14 -2.52 0.79
N CYS A 40 9.36 -2.56 1.35
CA CYS A 40 10.57 -2.49 0.56
C CYS A 40 10.66 -3.70 -0.39
N ARG A 41 10.87 -3.48 -1.68
CA ARG A 41 11.01 -4.57 -2.67
C ARG A 41 12.35 -5.31 -2.61
N LYS A 42 13.33 -4.81 -1.83
CA LYS A 42 14.65 -5.43 -1.65
C LYS A 42 14.74 -6.29 -0.40
N CYS A 43 14.35 -5.77 0.76
CA CYS A 43 14.48 -6.47 2.05
C CYS A 43 13.13 -6.89 2.65
N GLU A 44 12.02 -6.59 1.98
CA GLU A 44 10.65 -6.98 2.35
C GLU A 44 10.15 -6.42 3.70
N ARG A 45 10.94 -5.56 4.35
CA ARG A 45 10.56 -4.86 5.57
C ARG A 45 9.51 -3.77 5.27
N TRP A 46 8.62 -3.60 6.23
CA TRP A 46 7.52 -2.63 6.17
C TRP A 46 7.97 -1.33 6.82
N ASN A 47 7.87 -0.23 6.08
CA ASN A 47 8.27 1.11 6.51
C ASN A 47 6.98 1.87 6.82
N LEU A 48 6.81 2.29 8.07
CA LEU A 48 5.61 3.01 8.51
C LEU A 48 5.55 4.39 7.85
N SER A 49 4.42 4.75 7.25
CA SER A 49 4.23 6.09 6.68
C SER A 49 4.10 7.16 7.78
N PRO A 50 4.49 8.43 7.54
CA PRO A 50 4.18 9.54 8.44
C PRO A 50 2.68 9.68 8.72
N LEU A 51 2.28 10.29 9.84
CA LEU A 51 0.89 10.34 10.33
C LEU A 51 0.00 11.35 9.58
N GLU A 52 0.57 12.45 9.08
CA GLU A 52 -0.18 13.63 8.61
C GLU A 52 -1.00 13.39 7.33
N GLU A 53 -0.64 12.40 6.51
CA GLU A 53 -1.22 12.15 5.17
C GLU A 53 -1.94 10.79 5.05
N ARG A 54 -2.21 10.11 6.17
CA ARG A 54 -2.65 8.70 6.14
C ARG A 54 -4.09 8.51 5.65
N TRP A 55 -5.00 9.43 5.95
CA TRP A 55 -6.42 9.19 5.75
C TRP A 55 -6.77 9.12 4.27
N GLU A 56 -6.47 10.17 3.51
CA GLU A 56 -6.72 10.27 2.08
C GLU A 56 -5.98 9.17 1.31
N ALA A 57 -4.72 8.89 1.66
CA ALA A 57 -3.93 7.84 1.04
C ALA A 57 -4.54 6.44 1.26
N ILE A 58 -5.09 6.16 2.44
CA ILE A 58 -5.77 4.90 2.74
C ILE A 58 -7.08 4.80 1.96
N GLU A 59 -7.87 5.87 1.88
CA GLU A 59 -9.10 5.89 1.07
C GLU A 59 -8.81 5.68 -0.42
N GLU A 60 -7.74 6.30 -0.95
CA GLU A 60 -7.26 6.09 -2.31
C GLU A 60 -6.83 4.63 -2.54
N CYS A 61 -6.07 4.05 -1.61
CA CYS A 61 -5.67 2.64 -1.67
C CYS A 61 -6.91 1.72 -1.68
N GLU A 62 -7.89 1.96 -0.80
CA GLU A 62 -9.11 1.17 -0.72
C GLU A 62 -9.95 1.28 -2.00
N ARG A 63 -10.09 2.49 -2.55
CA ARG A 63 -10.78 2.76 -3.82
C ARG A 63 -10.10 2.03 -4.99
N ALA A 64 -8.78 2.16 -5.11
CA ALA A 64 -8.00 1.50 -6.16
C ALA A 64 -8.04 -0.03 -6.03
N PHE A 65 -7.98 -0.56 -4.81
CA PHE A 65 -8.07 -1.99 -4.54
C PHE A 65 -9.45 -2.54 -4.98
N ARG A 66 -10.55 -1.85 -4.63
CA ARG A 66 -11.91 -2.24 -5.01
C ARG A 66 -12.13 -2.22 -6.52
N ALA A 67 -11.58 -1.23 -7.20
CA ALA A 67 -11.67 -1.10 -8.65
C ALA A 67 -10.85 -2.16 -9.42
N THR A 68 -9.89 -2.82 -8.77
CA THR A 68 -9.03 -3.82 -9.41
C THR A 68 -9.75 -5.16 -9.58
N ARG A 69 -9.91 -5.60 -10.83
CA ARG A 69 -10.53 -6.90 -11.18
C ARG A 69 -9.65 -8.10 -10.84
N LEU A 70 -8.33 -7.99 -11.06
CA LEU A 70 -7.36 -9.06 -10.82
C LEU A 70 -6.78 -8.93 -9.39
N ARG A 71 -7.43 -9.59 -8.43
CA ARG A 71 -6.98 -9.63 -7.03
C ARG A 71 -7.10 -11.04 -6.45
N ALA A 72 -6.15 -11.41 -5.58
CA ALA A 72 -6.24 -12.60 -4.75
C ALA A 72 -6.64 -12.19 -3.33
N SER A 73 -7.47 -12.97 -2.64
CA SER A 73 -7.85 -12.68 -1.27
C SER A 73 -7.89 -13.95 -0.43
N THR A 74 -7.44 -13.82 0.81
CA THR A 74 -7.65 -14.76 1.92
C THR A 74 -8.48 -14.07 3.00
N ASP A 75 -8.66 -14.71 4.15
CA ASP A 75 -9.44 -14.15 5.27
C ASP A 75 -8.90 -12.83 5.83
N ASN A 76 -7.61 -12.54 5.68
CA ASN A 76 -7.02 -11.34 6.27
C ASN A 76 -6.08 -10.55 5.35
N ILE A 77 -5.81 -11.07 4.15
CA ILE A 77 -4.88 -10.46 3.19
C ILE A 77 -5.51 -10.47 1.81
N GLY A 78 -5.62 -9.28 1.22
CA GLY A 78 -5.93 -9.07 -0.19
C GLY A 78 -4.70 -8.55 -0.95
N LEU A 79 -4.46 -9.07 -2.14
CA LEU A 79 -3.40 -8.64 -3.04
C LEU A 79 -4.00 -8.15 -4.35
N ALA A 80 -3.64 -6.93 -4.74
CA ALA A 80 -4.01 -6.36 -6.04
C ALA A 80 -2.77 -5.80 -6.75
N ARG A 81 -2.77 -5.89 -8.08
CA ARG A 81 -1.80 -5.21 -8.93
C ARG A 81 -2.56 -4.18 -9.78
N LEU A 82 -2.24 -2.90 -9.58
CA LEU A 82 -2.83 -1.80 -10.32
C LEU A 82 -2.28 -1.77 -11.77
N PRO A 83 -2.96 -1.09 -12.71
CA PRO A 83 -2.54 -1.05 -14.11
C PRO A 83 -1.11 -0.52 -14.33
N ASP A 84 -0.67 0.44 -13.52
CA ASP A 84 0.67 1.01 -13.59
C ASP A 84 1.75 0.09 -12.96
N GLY A 85 1.35 -1.03 -12.36
CA GLY A 85 2.23 -2.00 -11.71
C GLY A 85 2.43 -1.80 -10.20
N VAL A 86 1.81 -0.80 -9.56
CA VAL A 86 1.78 -0.68 -8.10
C VAL A 86 1.09 -1.90 -7.51
N GLN A 87 1.68 -2.44 -6.44
CA GLN A 87 1.11 -3.55 -5.70
C GLN A 87 0.45 -3.04 -4.41
N LEU A 88 -0.78 -3.46 -4.17
CA LEU A 88 -1.51 -3.19 -2.94
C LEU A 88 -1.69 -4.47 -2.13
N VAL A 89 -1.32 -4.40 -0.85
CA VAL A 89 -1.55 -5.42 0.17
C VAL A 89 -2.60 -4.87 1.15
N ARG A 90 -3.85 -5.29 0.99
CA ARG A 90 -4.93 -4.92 1.89
C ARG A 90 -4.95 -5.86 3.08
N VAL A 91 -4.83 -5.33 4.29
CA VAL A 91 -4.85 -6.07 5.56
C VAL A 91 -6.24 -5.94 6.18
N GLY A 92 -6.76 -7.05 6.71
CA GLY A 92 -8.03 -7.12 7.41
C GLY A 92 -9.06 -7.97 6.67
N LYS A 93 -10.31 -7.94 7.17
CA LYS A 93 -11.41 -8.79 6.69
C LYS A 93 -11.55 -8.71 5.16
N PRO A 94 -11.84 -9.84 4.47
CA PRO A 94 -11.91 -9.82 3.02
C PRO A 94 -13.11 -9.01 2.56
N LEU A 95 -13.01 -8.43 1.36
CA LEU A 95 -14.18 -7.85 0.70
C LEU A 95 -15.11 -9.00 0.30
N ARG A 96 -16.33 -8.99 0.84
CA ARG A 96 -17.36 -9.97 0.45
C ARG A 96 -17.89 -9.60 -0.96
N PRO A 97 -18.27 -10.60 -1.79
CA PRO A 97 -18.92 -10.37 -3.08
C PRO A 97 -20.18 -9.51 -2.96
#